data_AF-A0A970J009-F1
#
_entry.id   AF-A0A970J009-F1
#
_cell.length_a   1.000
_cell.length_b   1.000
_cell.length_c   1.000
_cell.angle_alpha   90.00
_cell.angle_beta   90.00
_cell.angle_gamma   90.00
#
_symmetry.space_group_name_H-M   'P 1'
#
loop_
_entity.id
_entity.type
_entity.pdbx_description
1 polymer ?
#
loop_
_entity_poly.entity_id
_entity_poly.type
_entity_poly.pdbx_seq_one_letter_code
_entity_poly.pdbx_strand_id
1 'polypeptide(L)'
;MDNNIVKYCQNTESISKVFDLFKREFLDNYEFLDTEEKKPVLKAMPYCYRMWYYSALISNTSLSPANFINMQINEKYDKEQVVLPIARPIYTRKKLKDFQQEFIIFTVDEHPVLKDLEYFLSQCRPDIGVDESGLLLEEERERIIDSLNFKEVFYVTFLTNTSYELGLLKKMPSIGVHRAMAVANNMEVFFNLSRREQLKRIVEAVLSIASKQICQVFPFDRSSFSVSSLRKMIRDAVDLNEYINNIMEKYNIVVDFNELEQIDIENLDDIDIDNLPKESMMALAIRMELAFAMDAYIATPLGYYLQLLQPIYIYTYNATTHFYELYQAEQSNVPLIKLYFAMPNGLDLTVLGEDVILDGNKPKNRFQAFNTKIDYEQALEDIYEYQVANTWDRWYDVLDEPQIDIAGTYFNGKPARRVNSKKELNIAASEGDEVVTNRNRAYIFKIKNTAHKRKFITVALKGSQTMSQMCDVIMENYKLEHEDLYSFFMNNKSFDRDYEIPCPAEINSDFTADIVKLYELRLIVGQRFLLVYNFDKKITFEIEFLGVEPLQKGEEYPRIVASQK
;
A
#
# COMPACT_ATOMS: atom_id res chain seq x y z
N MET A 1 20.05 -23.95 12.16
CA MET A 1 18.65 -23.50 12.28
C MET A 1 18.00 -24.25 13.43
N ASP A 2 17.63 -23.53 14.48
CA ASP A 2 16.88 -24.11 15.60
C ASP A 2 15.46 -24.46 15.11
N ASN A 3 15.29 -25.72 14.70
CA ASN A 3 14.04 -26.27 14.18
C ASN A 3 12.87 -26.08 15.15
N ASN A 4 13.13 -25.80 16.44
CA ASN A 4 12.07 -25.57 17.42
C ASN A 4 11.41 -24.20 17.26
N ILE A 5 12.17 -23.14 16.99
CA ILE A 5 11.62 -21.78 16.81
C ILE A 5 10.76 -21.71 15.55
N VAL A 6 11.24 -22.29 14.45
CA VAL A 6 10.48 -22.34 13.19
C VAL A 6 9.17 -23.11 13.39
N LYS A 7 9.23 -24.27 14.06
CA LYS A 7 8.02 -25.07 14.38
C LYS A 7 7.06 -24.30 15.29
N TYR A 8 7.56 -23.54 16.26
CA TYR A 8 6.72 -22.70 17.10
C TYR A 8 6.01 -21.65 16.26
N CYS A 9 6.74 -20.89 15.45
CA CYS A 9 6.16 -19.88 14.56
C CYS A 9 5.08 -20.46 13.62
N GLN A 10 5.30 -21.67 13.10
CA GLN A 10 4.35 -22.36 12.22
C GLN A 10 3.09 -22.87 12.95
N ASN A 11 3.19 -23.19 14.24
CA ASN A 11 2.09 -23.78 15.02
C ASN A 11 1.36 -22.75 15.89
N THR A 12 1.89 -21.53 16.02
CA THR A 12 1.29 -20.47 16.81
C THR A 12 0.27 -19.70 15.97
N GLU A 13 -1.01 -19.84 16.34
CA GLU A 13 -2.15 -19.28 15.61
C GLU A 13 -2.08 -17.76 15.44
N SER A 14 -1.69 -17.03 16.47
CA SER A 14 -1.52 -15.56 16.40
C SER A 14 -0.47 -15.14 15.37
N ILE A 15 0.63 -15.89 15.21
CA ILE A 15 1.68 -15.61 14.22
C ILE A 15 1.16 -15.91 12.80
N SER A 16 0.48 -17.03 12.59
CA SER A 16 -0.05 -17.40 11.27
C SER A 16 -1.18 -16.47 10.83
N LYS A 17 -2.13 -16.15 11.73
CA LYS A 17 -3.26 -15.27 11.43
C LYS A 17 -2.84 -13.83 11.14
N VAL A 18 -1.83 -13.28 11.81
CA VAL A 18 -1.27 -11.96 11.43
C VAL A 18 -0.76 -11.97 9.99
N PHE A 19 -0.17 -13.07 9.52
CA PHE A 19 0.25 -13.18 8.12
C PHE A 19 -0.94 -13.27 7.14
N ASP A 20 -2.06 -13.87 7.54
CA ASP A 20 -3.26 -13.89 6.72
C ASP A 20 -3.83 -12.49 6.47
N LEU A 21 -3.58 -11.53 7.37
CA LEU A 21 -3.92 -10.12 7.14
C LEU A 21 -3.17 -9.55 5.93
N PHE A 22 -1.87 -9.84 5.80
CA PHE A 22 -1.10 -9.45 4.61
C PHE A 22 -1.67 -10.09 3.35
N LYS A 23 -1.93 -11.42 3.40
CA LYS A 23 -2.45 -12.15 2.23
C LYS A 23 -3.75 -11.54 1.74
N ARG A 24 -4.70 -11.31 2.65
CA ARG A 24 -6.00 -10.71 2.35
C ARG A 24 -5.82 -9.31 1.75
N GLU A 25 -5.12 -8.42 2.44
CA GLU A 25 -4.87 -7.04 2.00
C GLU A 25 -4.20 -6.99 0.62
N PHE A 26 -3.17 -7.83 0.38
CA PHE A 26 -2.45 -7.84 -0.89
C PHE A 26 -3.27 -8.49 -2.00
N LEU A 27 -3.76 -9.72 -1.80
CA LEU A 27 -4.40 -10.52 -2.85
C LEU A 27 -5.74 -9.94 -3.25
N ASP A 28 -6.58 -9.52 -2.29
CA ASP A 28 -7.88 -8.94 -2.60
C ASP A 28 -7.69 -7.72 -3.50
N ASN A 29 -6.75 -6.82 -3.17
CA ASN A 29 -6.45 -5.65 -4.00
C ASN A 29 -5.79 -6.01 -5.34
N TYR A 30 -4.89 -6.99 -5.34
CA TYR A 30 -4.18 -7.42 -6.55
C TYR A 30 -5.12 -8.08 -7.56
N GLU A 31 -6.15 -8.82 -7.12
CA GLU A 31 -7.08 -9.48 -8.03
C GLU A 31 -7.85 -8.49 -8.92
N PHE A 32 -8.17 -7.30 -8.40
CA PHE A 32 -8.89 -6.24 -9.12
C PHE A 32 -8.06 -5.53 -10.20
N LEU A 33 -6.73 -5.64 -10.16
CA LEU A 33 -5.86 -4.97 -11.12
C LEU A 33 -5.94 -5.61 -12.50
N ASP A 34 -5.83 -4.81 -13.56
CA ASP A 34 -5.69 -5.32 -14.92
C ASP A 34 -4.27 -5.88 -15.20
N THR A 35 -3.99 -6.29 -16.44
CA THR A 35 -2.69 -6.90 -16.77
C THR A 35 -1.52 -5.91 -16.74
N GLU A 36 -1.74 -4.65 -17.08
CA GLU A 36 -0.69 -3.61 -17.09
C GLU A 36 -0.45 -3.11 -15.68
N GLU A 37 -1.50 -2.91 -14.88
CA GLU A 37 -1.44 -2.53 -13.47
C GLU A 37 -0.72 -3.58 -12.60
N LYS A 38 -0.89 -4.87 -12.93
CA LYS A 38 -0.22 -5.96 -12.20
C LYS A 38 1.31 -5.95 -12.32
N LYS A 39 1.86 -5.44 -13.43
CA LYS A 39 3.32 -5.50 -13.69
C LYS A 39 4.15 -4.75 -12.64
N PRO A 40 3.93 -3.44 -12.38
CA PRO A 40 4.70 -2.73 -11.37
C PRO A 40 4.48 -3.29 -9.96
N VAL A 41 3.26 -3.76 -9.64
CA VAL A 41 2.96 -4.39 -8.34
C VAL A 41 3.73 -5.69 -8.13
N LEU A 42 3.83 -6.55 -9.15
CA LEU A 42 4.63 -7.77 -9.08
C LEU A 42 6.12 -7.48 -8.89
N LYS A 43 6.66 -6.44 -9.53
CA LYS A 43 8.05 -5.98 -9.32
C LYS A 43 8.27 -5.47 -7.90
N ALA A 44 7.26 -4.83 -7.31
CA ALA A 44 7.32 -4.18 -6.01
C ALA A 44 7.06 -5.11 -4.81
N MET A 45 6.57 -6.32 -5.07
CA MET A 45 6.00 -7.23 -4.06
C MET A 45 6.88 -7.45 -2.80
N PRO A 46 8.21 -7.69 -2.89
CA PRO A 46 9.05 -7.82 -1.69
C PRO A 46 9.03 -6.55 -0.81
N TYR A 47 8.98 -5.37 -1.42
CA TYR A 47 8.98 -4.09 -0.73
C TYR A 47 7.62 -3.76 -0.13
N CYS A 48 6.52 -4.10 -0.83
CA CYS A 48 5.17 -4.04 -0.27
C CYS A 48 5.08 -4.87 1.02
N TYR A 49 5.63 -6.08 1.02
CA TYR A 49 5.66 -6.93 2.21
C TYR A 49 6.50 -6.30 3.33
N ARG A 50 7.70 -5.79 3.02
CA ARG A 50 8.57 -5.12 4.00
C ARG A 50 7.84 -3.94 4.67
N MET A 51 7.22 -3.08 3.89
CA MET A 51 6.49 -1.93 4.42
C MET A 51 5.34 -2.38 5.31
N TRP A 52 4.49 -3.30 4.82
CA TRP A 52 3.41 -3.89 5.62
C TRP A 52 3.91 -4.52 6.94
N TYR A 53 5.03 -5.25 6.91
CA TYR A 53 5.58 -5.96 8.07
C TYR A 53 6.01 -5.03 9.21
N TYR A 54 6.40 -3.80 8.88
CA TYR A 54 6.74 -2.77 9.86
C TYR A 54 5.62 -1.75 10.11
N SER A 55 4.56 -1.75 9.28
CA SER A 55 3.37 -0.93 9.49
C SER A 55 2.58 -1.33 10.73
N ALA A 56 1.86 -0.38 11.29
CA ALA A 56 0.99 -0.63 12.42
C ALA A 56 -0.16 -1.57 12.00
N LEU A 57 -0.51 -2.51 12.87
CA LEU A 57 -1.69 -3.36 12.72
C LEU A 57 -2.98 -2.59 13.03
N ILE A 58 -2.86 -1.58 13.91
CA ILE A 58 -3.90 -0.62 14.29
C ILE A 58 -3.31 0.79 14.15
N SER A 59 -3.97 1.68 13.41
CA SER A 59 -3.41 3.02 13.13
C SER A 59 -3.22 3.84 14.41
N ASN A 60 -2.22 4.72 14.39
CA ASN A 60 -1.75 5.52 15.53
C ASN A 60 -1.20 4.69 16.69
N THR A 61 -0.77 3.45 16.43
CA THR A 61 -0.07 2.61 17.40
C THR A 61 1.30 2.20 16.86
N SER A 62 2.18 1.73 17.75
CA SER A 62 3.46 1.14 17.39
C SER A 62 3.39 -0.39 17.25
N LEU A 63 2.20 -1.00 17.30
CA LEU A 63 2.04 -2.45 17.25
C LEU A 63 2.10 -2.94 15.80
N SER A 64 3.28 -3.35 15.34
CA SER A 64 3.50 -3.90 13.99
C SER A 64 3.58 -5.43 13.99
N PRO A 65 3.42 -6.11 12.83
CA PRO A 65 3.70 -7.53 12.71
C PRO A 65 5.09 -7.91 13.24
N ALA A 66 6.11 -7.07 12.94
CA ALA A 66 7.47 -7.29 13.43
C ALA A 66 7.56 -7.36 14.94
N ASN A 67 6.95 -6.39 15.62
CA ASN A 67 6.91 -6.32 17.07
C ASN A 67 6.10 -7.46 17.67
N PHE A 68 4.88 -7.65 17.16
CA PHE A 68 3.93 -8.65 17.65
C PHE A 68 4.50 -10.08 17.61
N ILE A 69 5.21 -10.43 16.53
CA ILE A 69 5.82 -11.76 16.37
C ILE A 69 7.03 -11.90 17.29
N ASN A 70 7.95 -10.93 17.28
CA ASN A 70 9.20 -11.05 18.04
C ASN A 70 8.99 -10.94 19.56
N MET A 71 7.94 -10.25 20.03
CA MET A 71 7.58 -10.27 21.45
C MET A 71 7.20 -11.67 21.93
N GLN A 72 6.37 -12.40 21.16
CA GLN A 72 5.98 -13.78 21.49
C GLN A 72 7.18 -14.73 21.52
N ILE A 73 8.07 -14.57 20.55
CA ILE A 73 9.29 -15.38 20.46
C ILE A 73 10.20 -15.08 21.66
N ASN A 74 10.37 -13.81 22.04
CA ASN A 74 11.15 -13.40 23.21
C ASN A 74 10.51 -13.78 24.56
N GLU A 75 9.20 -14.02 24.61
CA GLU A 75 8.54 -14.58 25.80
C GLU A 75 8.73 -16.09 25.91
N LYS A 76 8.76 -16.78 24.76
CA LYS A 76 8.86 -18.24 24.71
C LYS A 76 10.30 -18.74 24.77
N TYR A 77 11.22 -17.98 24.19
CA TYR A 77 12.63 -18.27 24.03
C TYR A 77 13.46 -17.10 24.57
N ASP A 78 14.75 -17.33 24.85
CA ASP A 78 15.64 -16.28 25.34
C ASP A 78 15.82 -15.13 24.32
N LYS A 79 16.16 -13.94 24.81
CA LYS A 79 16.21 -12.67 24.07
C LYS A 79 17.46 -12.49 23.20
N GLU A 80 17.94 -13.56 22.56
CA GLU A 80 19.22 -13.55 21.82
C GLU A 80 19.03 -13.59 20.30
N GLN A 81 17.78 -13.59 19.84
CA GLN A 81 17.45 -13.79 18.43
C GLN A 81 16.33 -12.87 17.96
N VAL A 82 16.30 -12.66 16.65
CA VAL A 82 15.21 -11.99 15.94
C VAL A 82 14.73 -12.91 14.84
N VAL A 83 13.43 -13.01 14.66
CA VAL A 83 12.82 -13.81 13.60
C VAL A 83 12.12 -12.90 12.62
N LEU A 84 12.46 -13.09 11.35
CA LEU A 84 11.87 -12.40 10.23
C LEU A 84 11.04 -13.41 9.40
N PRO A 85 9.71 -13.30 9.41
CA PRO A 85 8.91 -13.96 8.38
C PRO A 85 9.15 -13.31 7.02
N ILE A 86 9.12 -14.10 5.96
CA ILE A 86 9.21 -13.68 4.56
C ILE A 86 8.03 -14.24 3.80
N ALA A 87 7.34 -13.37 3.04
CA ALA A 87 6.32 -13.79 2.09
C ALA A 87 6.96 -14.32 0.79
N ARG A 88 6.79 -15.60 0.50
CA ARG A 88 7.22 -16.23 -0.75
C ARG A 88 6.01 -16.42 -1.68
N PRO A 89 6.00 -15.81 -2.87
CA PRO A 89 4.86 -15.92 -3.77
C PRO A 89 4.70 -17.34 -4.32
N ILE A 90 3.46 -17.82 -4.33
CA ILE A 90 3.04 -19.09 -4.94
C ILE A 90 2.38 -18.78 -6.28
N TYR A 91 2.94 -19.33 -7.36
CA TYR A 91 2.41 -19.16 -8.70
C TYR A 91 1.73 -20.43 -9.23
N THR A 92 0.56 -20.28 -9.86
CA THR A 92 -0.06 -21.33 -10.66
C THR A 92 -0.26 -20.84 -12.09
N ARG A 93 0.29 -21.57 -13.07
CA ARG A 93 0.24 -21.18 -14.49
C ARG A 93 0.67 -19.72 -14.72
N LYS A 94 1.77 -19.30 -14.08
CA LYS A 94 2.33 -17.93 -14.08
C LYS A 94 1.44 -16.83 -13.47
N LYS A 95 0.33 -17.18 -12.81
CA LYS A 95 -0.49 -16.24 -12.04
C LYS A 95 -0.16 -16.38 -10.56
N LEU A 96 0.07 -15.26 -9.88
CA LEU A 96 0.15 -15.22 -8.42
C LEU A 96 -1.16 -15.76 -7.84
N LYS A 97 -1.06 -16.66 -6.88
CA LYS A 97 -2.21 -17.31 -6.24
C LYS A 97 -2.26 -17.14 -4.73
N ASP A 98 -1.12 -17.21 -4.08
CA ASP A 98 -1.03 -17.10 -2.63
C ASP A 98 0.41 -16.76 -2.25
N PHE A 99 0.67 -16.65 -0.95
CA PHE A 99 1.99 -16.55 -0.35
C PHE A 99 2.23 -17.69 0.64
N GLN A 100 3.42 -18.25 0.61
CA GLN A 100 3.93 -19.10 1.68
C GLN A 100 4.74 -18.23 2.65
N GLN A 101 4.59 -18.46 3.95
CA GLN A 101 5.46 -17.86 4.96
C GLN A 101 6.70 -18.72 5.16
N GLU A 102 7.88 -18.12 5.02
CA GLU A 102 9.17 -18.69 5.41
C GLU A 102 9.71 -17.90 6.60
N PHE A 103 10.48 -18.52 7.50
CA PHE A 103 11.05 -17.84 8.66
C PHE A 103 12.58 -17.86 8.61
N ILE A 104 13.18 -16.69 8.73
CA ILE A 104 14.62 -16.52 8.86
C ILE A 104 14.94 -16.12 10.29
N ILE A 105 15.89 -16.81 10.91
CA ILE A 105 16.35 -16.55 12.27
C ILE A 105 17.68 -15.82 12.21
N PHE A 106 17.77 -14.73 12.96
CA PHE A 106 18.95 -13.90 13.10
C PHE A 106 19.51 -14.06 14.51
N THR A 107 20.79 -14.41 14.58
CA THR A 107 21.61 -14.35 15.79
C THR A 107 22.95 -13.71 15.44
N VAL A 108 23.70 -13.26 16.44
CA VAL A 108 25.06 -12.73 16.22
C VAL A 108 25.97 -13.82 15.63
N ASP A 109 25.87 -15.06 16.13
CA ASP A 109 26.74 -16.16 15.72
C ASP A 109 26.39 -16.75 14.35
N GLU A 110 25.11 -16.82 14.00
CA GLU A 110 24.62 -17.38 12.73
C GLU A 110 23.85 -16.36 11.88
N HIS A 111 24.41 -15.16 11.69
CA HIS A 111 23.74 -14.10 10.95
C HIS A 111 23.59 -14.42 9.43
N PRO A 112 22.37 -14.47 8.86
CA PRO A 112 22.12 -14.81 7.45
C PRO A 112 22.90 -13.96 6.43
N VAL A 113 22.95 -12.63 6.65
CA VAL A 113 23.69 -11.70 5.77
C VAL A 113 25.18 -12.04 5.66
N LEU A 114 25.82 -12.58 6.70
CA LEU A 114 27.24 -12.96 6.60
C LEU A 114 27.45 -14.15 5.65
N LYS A 115 26.50 -15.10 5.63
CA LYS A 115 26.50 -16.23 4.70
C LYS A 115 26.25 -15.75 3.27
N ASP A 116 25.28 -14.86 3.10
CA ASP A 116 24.97 -14.26 1.79
C ASP A 116 26.12 -13.41 1.25
N LEU A 117 26.81 -12.65 2.11
CA LEU A 117 27.97 -11.85 1.74
C LEU A 117 29.14 -12.73 1.27
N GLU A 118 29.41 -13.83 1.99
CA GLU A 118 30.44 -14.80 1.60
C GLU A 118 30.11 -15.45 0.24
N TYR A 119 28.86 -15.89 0.06
CA TYR A 119 28.38 -16.42 -1.21
C TYR A 119 28.48 -15.39 -2.34
N PHE A 120 27.99 -14.17 -2.14
CA PHE A 120 28.05 -13.08 -3.12
C PHE A 120 29.50 -12.80 -3.57
N LEU A 121 30.43 -12.68 -2.63
CA LEU A 121 31.84 -12.43 -2.94
C LEU A 121 32.50 -13.62 -3.67
N SER A 122 32.03 -14.85 -3.44
CA SER A 122 32.47 -16.03 -4.20
C SER A 122 32.09 -15.94 -5.68
N GLN A 123 30.92 -15.36 -5.99
CA GLN A 123 30.45 -15.14 -7.37
C GLN A 123 31.21 -13.99 -8.05
N CYS A 124 31.87 -13.13 -7.28
CA CYS A 124 32.70 -12.04 -7.79
C CYS A 124 34.14 -12.47 -8.12
N ARG A 125 34.40 -13.78 -8.29
CA ARG A 125 35.70 -14.37 -8.64
C ARG A 125 35.60 -15.18 -9.95
N PRO A 126 36.55 -15.05 -10.89
CA PRO A 126 37.69 -14.14 -10.86
C PRO A 126 37.29 -12.66 -10.96
N ASP A 127 36.13 -12.37 -11.56
CA ASP A 127 35.58 -11.04 -11.73
C ASP A 127 34.08 -11.10 -12.12
N ILE A 128 33.38 -9.96 -12.02
CA ILE A 128 31.94 -9.82 -12.30
C ILE A 128 31.64 -8.54 -13.09
N GLY A 129 30.59 -8.58 -13.91
CA GLY A 129 30.13 -7.43 -14.69
C GLY A 129 29.48 -6.37 -13.81
N VAL A 130 29.91 -5.13 -13.96
CA VAL A 130 29.32 -3.97 -13.28
C VAL A 130 29.04 -2.84 -14.28
N ASP A 131 28.24 -1.86 -13.87
CA ASP A 131 28.05 -0.61 -14.59
C ASP A 131 29.15 0.42 -14.23
N GLU A 132 29.03 1.62 -14.79
CA GLU A 132 29.94 2.75 -14.57
C GLU A 132 30.04 3.13 -13.08
N SER A 133 28.90 3.10 -12.39
CA SER A 133 28.77 3.42 -10.96
C SER A 133 29.39 2.32 -10.09
N GLY A 134 29.50 1.10 -10.61
CA GLY A 134 30.07 -0.08 -9.95
C GLY A 134 29.03 -1.09 -9.48
N LEU A 135 27.75 -0.89 -9.79
CA LEU A 135 26.68 -1.82 -9.45
C LEU A 135 26.67 -2.99 -10.43
N LEU A 136 26.30 -4.18 -9.98
CA LEU A 136 26.22 -5.36 -10.85
C LEU A 136 25.28 -5.13 -12.04
N LEU A 137 25.65 -5.62 -13.21
CA LEU A 137 24.77 -5.65 -14.39
C LEU A 137 23.55 -6.54 -14.13
N GLU A 138 22.44 -6.29 -14.83
CA GLU A 138 21.18 -7.01 -14.64
C GLU A 138 21.33 -8.54 -14.76
N GLU A 139 21.99 -8.99 -15.81
CA GLU A 139 22.31 -10.40 -16.05
C GLU A 139 23.14 -11.05 -14.93
N GLU A 140 24.00 -10.28 -14.25
CA GLU A 140 24.79 -10.78 -13.12
C GLU A 140 23.94 -10.83 -11.83
N ARG A 141 23.05 -9.86 -11.64
CA ARG A 141 22.12 -9.86 -10.50
C ARG A 141 21.15 -11.04 -10.57
N GLU A 142 20.57 -11.30 -11.75
CA GLU A 142 19.63 -12.41 -11.97
C GLU A 142 20.24 -13.78 -11.66
N ARG A 143 21.54 -13.97 -11.89
CA ARG A 143 22.24 -15.22 -11.57
C ARG A 143 22.39 -15.49 -10.07
N ILE A 144 22.43 -14.43 -9.26
CA ILE A 144 22.79 -14.52 -7.83
C ILE A 144 21.54 -14.42 -6.94
N ILE A 145 20.56 -13.60 -7.33
CA ILE A 145 19.42 -13.19 -6.50
C ILE A 145 18.62 -14.36 -5.90
N ASP A 146 18.44 -15.44 -6.64
CA ASP A 146 17.63 -16.59 -6.22
C ASP A 146 18.30 -17.46 -5.15
N SER A 147 19.62 -17.34 -4.99
CA SER A 147 20.41 -18.06 -4.00
C SER A 147 20.59 -17.30 -2.68
N LEU A 148 20.10 -16.05 -2.62
CA LEU A 148 20.16 -15.21 -1.43
C LEU A 148 18.91 -15.37 -0.57
N ASN A 149 19.03 -15.03 0.73
CA ASN A 149 17.87 -15.02 1.62
C ASN A 149 16.81 -14.01 1.17
N PHE A 150 17.26 -12.80 0.80
CA PHE A 150 16.40 -11.75 0.25
C PHE A 150 16.52 -11.72 -1.27
N LYS A 151 15.45 -12.12 -1.93
CA LYS A 151 15.38 -12.27 -3.39
C LYS A 151 14.94 -10.97 -4.05
N GLU A 152 15.69 -9.92 -3.80
CA GLU A 152 15.37 -8.56 -4.28
C GLU A 152 16.62 -7.81 -4.74
N VAL A 153 16.43 -6.93 -5.73
CA VAL A 153 17.52 -6.20 -6.41
C VAL A 153 18.28 -5.27 -5.45
N PHE A 154 17.57 -4.66 -4.50
CA PHE A 154 18.20 -3.76 -3.53
C PHE A 154 19.05 -4.49 -2.49
N TYR A 155 18.76 -5.76 -2.20
CA TYR A 155 19.62 -6.55 -1.34
C TYR A 155 20.97 -6.84 -2.02
N VAL A 156 20.97 -7.16 -3.31
CA VAL A 156 22.21 -7.29 -4.10
C VAL A 156 22.98 -5.96 -4.13
N THR A 157 22.26 -4.85 -4.28
CA THR A 157 22.85 -3.49 -4.23
C THR A 157 23.48 -3.21 -2.86
N PHE A 158 22.80 -3.58 -1.77
CA PHE A 158 23.30 -3.49 -0.40
C PHE A 158 24.60 -4.30 -0.22
N LEU A 159 24.63 -5.57 -0.65
CA LEU A 159 25.84 -6.40 -0.58
C LEU A 159 26.99 -5.81 -1.40
N THR A 160 26.67 -5.28 -2.58
CA THR A 160 27.65 -4.66 -3.49
C THR A 160 28.30 -3.42 -2.86
N ASN A 161 27.47 -2.46 -2.43
CA ASN A 161 27.95 -1.21 -1.85
C ASN A 161 28.70 -1.44 -0.54
N THR A 162 28.18 -2.32 0.32
CA THR A 162 28.83 -2.71 1.58
C THR A 162 30.18 -3.37 1.30
N SER A 163 30.27 -4.23 0.28
CA SER A 163 31.54 -4.87 -0.11
C SER A 163 32.57 -3.87 -0.61
N TYR A 164 32.19 -2.84 -1.36
CA TYR A 164 33.11 -1.76 -1.74
C TYR A 164 33.58 -0.96 -0.54
N GLU A 165 32.66 -0.59 0.36
CA GLU A 165 32.99 0.22 1.53
C GLU A 165 33.90 -0.53 2.52
N LEU A 166 33.72 -1.84 2.66
CA LEU A 166 34.61 -2.73 3.43
C LEU A 166 35.93 -3.05 2.70
N GLY A 167 36.08 -2.65 1.43
CA GLY A 167 37.23 -3.00 0.60
C GLY A 167 37.29 -4.49 0.21
N LEU A 168 36.19 -5.23 0.33
CA LEU A 168 36.08 -6.64 -0.08
C LEU A 168 35.88 -6.77 -1.60
N LEU A 169 35.39 -5.74 -2.26
CA LEU A 169 35.20 -5.65 -3.69
C LEU A 169 35.97 -4.43 -4.23
N LYS A 170 36.55 -4.55 -5.43
CA LYS A 170 37.22 -3.43 -6.11
C LYS A 170 36.92 -3.42 -7.60
N LYS A 171 36.84 -2.21 -8.19
CA LYS A 171 36.77 -2.05 -9.65
C LYS A 171 38.08 -2.47 -10.30
N MET A 172 37.98 -3.11 -11.46
CA MET A 172 39.13 -3.55 -12.26
C MET A 172 39.35 -2.61 -13.46
N PRO A 173 40.60 -2.27 -13.78
CA PRO A 173 40.91 -1.61 -15.06
C PRO A 173 40.52 -2.52 -16.22
N SER A 174 39.61 -2.06 -17.07
CA SER A 174 39.05 -2.82 -18.19
C SER A 174 38.82 -1.89 -19.39
N ILE A 175 38.97 -2.40 -20.62
CA ILE A 175 38.77 -1.63 -21.85
C ILE A 175 37.40 -1.98 -22.43
N GLY A 176 36.53 -0.97 -22.62
CA GLY A 176 35.22 -1.12 -23.25
C GLY A 176 34.14 -1.82 -22.41
N VAL A 177 34.49 -2.25 -21.18
CA VAL A 177 33.58 -2.86 -20.20
C VAL A 177 33.96 -2.41 -18.80
N HIS A 178 33.03 -2.50 -17.84
CA HIS A 178 33.32 -2.30 -16.42
C HIS A 178 33.24 -3.64 -15.69
N ARG A 179 34.28 -3.96 -14.91
CA ARG A 179 34.38 -5.21 -14.15
C ARG A 179 34.80 -4.91 -12.71
N ALA A 180 34.40 -5.77 -11.79
CA ALA A 180 34.82 -5.74 -10.40
C ALA A 180 35.32 -7.12 -9.98
N MET A 181 36.15 -7.20 -8.94
CA MET A 181 36.59 -8.47 -8.38
C MET A 181 36.65 -8.44 -6.86
N ALA A 182 36.41 -9.60 -6.25
CA ALA A 182 36.60 -9.77 -4.83
C ALA A 182 38.09 -9.73 -4.46
N VAL A 183 38.42 -9.10 -3.32
CA VAL A 183 39.79 -8.92 -2.85
C VAL A 183 40.14 -10.02 -1.85
N ALA A 184 40.80 -11.07 -2.33
CA ALA A 184 41.04 -12.30 -1.56
C ALA A 184 41.65 -12.07 -0.17
N ASN A 185 42.72 -11.27 -0.07
CA ASN A 185 43.37 -10.98 1.22
C ASN A 185 42.42 -10.25 2.19
N ASN A 186 41.63 -9.30 1.71
CA ASN A 186 40.70 -8.55 2.56
C ASN A 186 39.55 -9.45 3.02
N MET A 187 39.09 -10.37 2.17
CA MET A 187 38.11 -11.39 2.55
C MET A 187 38.64 -12.31 3.64
N GLU A 188 39.86 -12.83 3.48
CA GLU A 188 40.49 -13.69 4.49
C GLU A 188 40.60 -12.97 5.84
N VAL A 189 41.06 -11.71 5.83
CA VAL A 189 41.14 -10.90 7.05
C VAL A 189 39.75 -10.68 7.66
N PHE A 190 38.75 -10.33 6.85
CA PHE A 190 37.40 -10.04 7.35
C PHE A 190 36.70 -11.27 7.93
N PHE A 191 36.71 -12.40 7.21
CA PHE A 191 36.01 -13.61 7.65
C PHE A 191 36.71 -14.33 8.81
N ASN A 192 37.98 -13.99 9.11
CA ASN A 192 38.68 -14.44 10.32
C ASN A 192 38.34 -13.63 11.58
N LEU A 193 37.62 -12.51 11.47
CA LEU A 193 37.14 -11.75 12.63
C LEU A 193 36.03 -12.52 13.35
N SER A 194 35.76 -12.17 14.61
CA SER A 194 34.57 -12.68 15.30
C SER A 194 33.29 -12.22 14.57
N ARG A 195 32.21 -13.01 14.65
CA ARG A 195 30.94 -12.68 13.97
C ARG A 195 30.39 -11.31 14.39
N ARG A 196 30.47 -11.00 15.68
CA ARG A 196 30.13 -9.68 16.22
C ARG A 196 30.96 -8.55 15.59
N GLU A 197 32.27 -8.74 15.42
CA GLU A 197 33.14 -7.75 14.79
C GLU A 197 32.87 -7.61 13.29
N GLN A 198 32.56 -8.71 12.58
CA GLN A 198 32.11 -8.66 11.18
C GLN A 198 30.84 -7.79 11.04
N LEU A 199 29.85 -8.01 11.92
CA LEU A 199 28.61 -7.22 11.93
C LEU A 199 28.86 -5.75 12.27
N LYS A 200 29.72 -5.45 13.25
CA LYS A 200 30.10 -4.06 13.58
C LYS A 200 30.69 -3.34 12.38
N ARG A 201 31.60 -3.98 11.65
CA ARG A 201 32.20 -3.38 10.45
C ARG A 201 31.17 -3.17 9.34
N ILE A 202 30.21 -4.08 9.18
CA ILE A 202 29.08 -3.89 8.26
C ILE A 202 28.24 -2.68 8.68
N VAL A 203 27.93 -2.51 9.97
CA VAL A 203 27.20 -1.33 10.46
C VAL A 203 27.96 -0.04 10.15
N GLU A 204 29.27 0.01 10.41
CA GLU A 204 30.09 1.19 10.08
C GLU A 204 30.08 1.50 8.58
N ALA A 205 30.18 0.46 7.73
CA ALA A 205 30.08 0.61 6.29
C ALA A 205 28.71 1.17 5.86
N VAL A 206 27.62 0.65 6.41
CA VAL A 206 26.26 1.14 6.14
C VAL A 206 26.11 2.60 6.54
N LEU A 207 26.56 2.99 7.74
CA LEU A 207 26.49 4.38 8.19
C LEU A 207 27.36 5.32 7.34
N SER A 208 28.53 4.86 6.89
CA SER A 208 29.39 5.60 5.96
C SER A 208 28.71 5.83 4.62
N ILE A 209 28.09 4.79 4.04
CA ILE A 209 27.32 4.87 2.80
C ILE A 209 26.14 5.84 2.97
N ALA A 210 25.34 5.68 4.03
CA ALA A 210 24.20 6.55 4.31
C ALA A 210 24.62 8.01 4.47
N SER A 211 25.69 8.28 5.21
CA SER A 211 26.23 9.63 5.37
C SER A 211 26.61 10.26 4.02
N LYS A 212 27.29 9.51 3.14
CA LYS A 212 27.66 9.99 1.80
C LYS A 212 26.42 10.29 0.96
N GLN A 213 25.43 9.39 0.94
CA GLN A 213 24.23 9.52 0.11
C GLN A 213 23.34 10.67 0.60
N ILE A 214 23.09 10.77 1.90
CA ILE A 214 22.27 11.85 2.47
C ILE A 214 22.96 13.21 2.28
N CYS A 215 24.29 13.30 2.45
CA CYS A 215 25.02 14.54 2.20
C CYS A 215 25.08 14.94 0.71
N GLN A 216 24.87 14.01 -0.21
CA GLN A 216 24.72 14.32 -1.64
C GLN A 216 23.35 14.93 -1.93
N VAL A 217 22.30 14.38 -1.31
CA VAL A 217 20.93 14.90 -1.41
C VAL A 217 20.80 16.28 -0.73
N PHE A 218 21.35 16.43 0.48
CA PHE A 218 21.26 17.66 1.27
C PHE A 218 22.65 18.17 1.67
N PRO A 219 23.34 18.89 0.77
CA PRO A 219 24.73 19.31 0.99
C PRO A 219 24.88 20.44 2.01
N PHE A 220 23.79 21.08 2.44
CA PHE A 220 23.80 22.23 3.36
C PHE A 220 24.21 21.86 4.79
N ASP A 221 23.92 20.64 5.26
CA ASP A 221 24.24 20.20 6.63
C ASP A 221 24.95 18.85 6.70
N ARG A 222 26.22 18.83 6.35
CA ARG A 222 27.05 17.62 6.47
C ARG A 222 27.25 17.19 7.94
N SER A 223 27.10 18.10 8.89
CA SER A 223 27.35 17.82 10.31
C SER A 223 26.22 16.97 10.91
N SER A 224 24.96 17.32 10.62
CA SER A 224 23.78 16.58 11.06
C SER A 224 23.65 15.21 10.40
N PHE A 225 24.30 14.98 9.25
CA PHE A 225 24.31 13.68 8.56
C PHE A 225 25.67 12.98 8.57
N SER A 226 26.57 13.39 9.47
CA SER A 226 27.83 12.67 9.70
C SER A 226 27.58 11.30 10.34
N VAL A 227 28.52 10.36 10.15
CA VAL A 227 28.43 9.00 10.74
C VAL A 227 28.18 9.03 12.25
N SER A 228 28.81 9.96 12.97
CA SER A 228 28.61 10.13 14.43
C SER A 228 27.20 10.64 14.76
N SER A 229 26.66 11.58 13.97
CA SER A 229 25.29 12.08 14.13
C SER A 229 24.26 10.99 13.82
N LEU A 230 24.44 10.22 12.75
CA LEU A 230 23.55 9.09 12.42
C LEU A 230 23.58 8.00 13.51
N ARG A 231 24.77 7.69 14.06
CA ARG A 231 24.88 6.77 15.19
C ARG A 231 24.15 7.29 16.43
N LYS A 232 24.27 8.60 16.70
CA LYS A 232 23.55 9.25 17.80
C LYS A 232 22.05 9.20 17.59
N MET A 233 21.56 9.47 16.38
CA MET A 233 20.15 9.38 15.99
C MET A 233 19.58 7.98 16.30
N ILE A 234 20.31 6.91 15.93
CA ILE A 234 19.93 5.52 16.20
C ILE A 234 19.93 5.23 17.71
N ARG A 235 21.00 5.60 18.43
CA ARG A 235 21.12 5.36 19.88
C ARG A 235 20.03 6.06 20.69
N ASP A 236 19.70 7.28 20.29
CA ASP A 236 18.77 8.14 21.03
C ASP A 236 17.30 7.81 20.66
N ALA A 237 17.06 6.94 19.65
CA ALA A 237 15.75 6.54 19.15
C ALA A 237 14.82 7.75 18.97
N VAL A 238 15.17 8.61 18.01
CA VAL A 238 14.47 9.88 17.75
C VAL A 238 13.31 9.70 16.77
N ASP A 239 12.33 10.61 16.82
CA ASP A 239 11.31 10.74 15.77
C ASP A 239 11.99 11.26 14.50
N LEU A 240 11.90 10.52 13.39
CA LEU A 240 12.60 10.85 12.16
C LEU A 240 11.98 12.04 11.42
N ASN A 241 10.67 12.26 11.57
CA ASN A 241 10.01 13.44 10.99
C ASN A 241 10.46 14.69 11.72
N GLU A 242 10.48 14.67 13.06
CA GLU A 242 10.99 15.77 13.87
C GLU A 242 12.49 16.01 13.59
N TYR A 243 13.27 14.93 13.47
CA TYR A 243 14.69 15.01 13.14
C TYR A 243 14.95 15.74 11.82
N ILE A 244 14.24 15.38 10.75
CA ILE A 244 14.37 16.03 9.45
C ILE A 244 13.85 17.47 9.51
N ASN A 245 12.69 17.71 10.11
CA ASN A 245 12.12 19.07 10.25
C ASN A 245 13.10 20.01 10.94
N ASN A 246 13.64 19.59 12.09
CA ASN A 246 14.61 20.37 12.85
C ASN A 246 15.89 20.66 12.06
N ILE A 247 16.28 19.82 11.10
CA ILE A 247 17.43 20.08 10.23
C ILE A 247 17.05 21.08 9.13
N MET A 248 15.93 20.87 8.45
CA MET A 248 15.46 21.72 7.36
C MET A 248 15.15 23.16 7.83
N GLU A 249 14.54 23.30 9.00
CA GLU A 249 14.21 24.60 9.61
C GLU A 249 15.45 25.45 9.89
N LYS A 250 16.61 24.84 10.24
CA LYS A 250 17.88 25.59 10.41
C LYS A 250 18.29 26.36 9.16
N TYR A 251 17.81 25.94 8.00
CA TYR A 251 18.10 26.55 6.70
C TYR A 251 16.88 27.27 6.10
N ASN A 252 15.85 27.54 6.92
CA ASN A 252 14.58 28.15 6.50
C ASN A 252 13.87 27.37 5.38
N ILE A 253 14.02 26.04 5.33
CA ILE A 253 13.30 25.18 4.40
C ILE A 253 12.11 24.60 5.16
N VAL A 254 10.92 25.13 4.89
CA VAL A 254 9.67 24.75 5.56
C VAL A 254 8.69 24.25 4.51
N VAL A 255 8.01 23.14 4.81
CA VAL A 255 6.92 22.64 3.97
C VAL A 255 5.62 23.24 4.51
N ASP A 256 5.01 24.16 3.78
CA ASP A 256 3.68 24.64 4.11
C ASP A 256 2.63 23.71 3.49
N PHE A 257 2.09 22.81 4.31
CA PHE A 257 1.04 21.90 3.88
C PHE A 257 -0.26 22.61 3.53
N ASN A 258 -0.56 23.78 4.13
CA ASN A 258 -1.79 24.51 3.81
C ASN A 258 -1.75 25.10 2.39
N GLU A 259 -0.57 25.55 1.94
CA GLU A 259 -0.39 26.00 0.56
C GLU A 259 -0.51 24.84 -0.43
N LEU A 260 0.02 23.66 -0.07
CA LEU A 260 -0.04 22.46 -0.91
C LEU A 260 -1.47 21.90 -1.02
N GLU A 261 -2.25 21.93 0.07
CA GLU A 261 -3.66 21.51 0.09
C GLU A 261 -4.58 22.40 -0.77
N GLN A 262 -4.18 23.64 -1.03
CA GLN A 262 -4.91 24.56 -1.91
C GLN A 262 -4.70 24.28 -3.41
N ILE A 263 -3.76 23.39 -3.76
CA ILE A 263 -3.55 22.99 -5.15
C ILE A 263 -4.75 22.14 -5.60
N ASP A 264 -5.47 22.60 -6.61
CA ASP A 264 -6.55 21.84 -7.25
C ASP A 264 -5.98 20.70 -8.10
N ILE A 265 -5.69 19.58 -7.45
CA ILE A 265 -5.12 18.39 -8.08
C ILE A 265 -6.07 17.84 -9.17
N GLU A 266 -7.38 18.10 -9.08
CA GLU A 266 -8.36 17.61 -10.05
C GLU A 266 -8.29 18.37 -11.39
N ASN A 267 -7.78 19.61 -11.40
CA ASN A 267 -7.65 20.46 -12.59
C ASN A 267 -6.19 20.89 -12.84
N LEU A 268 -5.22 20.01 -12.61
CA LEU A 268 -3.77 20.27 -12.83
C LEU A 268 -3.44 20.86 -14.20
N ASP A 269 -4.19 20.48 -15.25
CA ASP A 269 -3.98 20.97 -16.62
C ASP A 269 -4.37 22.45 -16.80
N ASP A 270 -5.22 22.98 -15.92
CA ASP A 270 -5.67 24.37 -15.91
C ASP A 270 -4.88 25.26 -14.93
N ILE A 271 -4.01 24.66 -14.12
CA ILE A 271 -3.15 25.40 -13.19
C ILE A 271 -1.99 26.03 -13.96
N ASP A 272 -1.93 27.37 -13.92
CA ASP A 272 -0.73 28.09 -14.33
C ASP A 272 0.44 27.68 -13.41
N ILE A 273 1.47 27.06 -13.99
CA ILE A 273 2.68 26.60 -13.30
C ILE A 273 3.34 27.74 -12.52
N ASP A 274 3.17 28.99 -12.95
CA ASP A 274 3.70 30.15 -12.24
C ASP A 274 2.98 30.47 -10.93
N ASN A 275 1.76 29.96 -10.73
CA ASN A 275 0.97 30.12 -9.51
C ASN A 275 1.15 28.97 -8.51
N LEU A 276 1.92 27.93 -8.85
CA LEU A 276 2.22 26.87 -7.89
C LEU A 276 3.09 27.40 -6.73
N PRO A 277 2.91 26.92 -5.50
CA PRO A 277 3.74 27.31 -4.35
C PRO A 277 5.14 26.69 -4.47
N LYS A 278 5.98 27.29 -5.34
CA LYS A 278 7.29 26.76 -5.76
C LYS A 278 8.22 26.47 -4.58
N GLU A 279 8.20 27.32 -3.55
CA GLU A 279 9.01 27.13 -2.34
C GLU A 279 8.57 25.89 -1.56
N SER A 280 7.27 25.76 -1.27
CA SER A 280 6.68 24.62 -0.56
C SER A 280 6.85 23.31 -1.35
N MET A 281 6.71 23.35 -2.68
CA MET A 281 6.99 22.19 -3.55
C MET A 281 8.47 21.78 -3.52
N MET A 282 9.40 22.73 -3.56
CA MET A 282 10.83 22.45 -3.49
C MET A 282 11.21 21.89 -2.12
N ALA A 283 10.66 22.45 -1.04
CA ALA A 283 10.84 21.95 0.32
C ALA A 283 10.30 20.51 0.45
N LEU A 284 9.12 20.23 -0.10
CA LEU A 284 8.55 18.88 -0.14
C LEU A 284 9.43 17.91 -0.92
N ALA A 285 9.94 18.30 -2.09
CA ALA A 285 10.83 17.46 -2.89
C ALA A 285 12.12 17.12 -2.13
N ILE A 286 12.74 18.10 -1.46
CA ILE A 286 13.92 17.87 -0.60
C ILE A 286 13.57 16.90 0.53
N ARG A 287 12.42 17.10 1.19
CA ARG A 287 11.93 16.20 2.25
C ARG A 287 11.77 14.78 1.74
N MET A 288 11.16 14.58 0.57
CA MET A 288 10.94 13.26 -0.03
C MET A 288 12.27 12.57 -0.36
N GLU A 289 13.26 13.30 -0.88
CA GLU A 289 14.59 12.75 -1.16
C GLU A 289 15.34 12.35 0.12
N LEU A 290 15.24 13.16 1.17
CA LEU A 290 15.80 12.83 2.49
C LEU A 290 15.09 11.61 3.10
N ALA A 291 13.76 11.56 3.03
CA ALA A 291 12.97 10.44 3.52
C ALA A 291 13.32 9.13 2.80
N PHE A 292 13.43 9.18 1.46
CA PHE A 292 13.92 8.07 0.65
C PHE A 292 15.31 7.61 1.11
N ALA A 293 16.26 8.54 1.26
CA ALA A 293 17.62 8.21 1.65
C ALA A 293 17.71 7.61 3.07
N MET A 294 16.88 8.09 4.01
CA MET A 294 16.79 7.53 5.36
C MET A 294 16.32 6.08 5.36
N ASP A 295 15.31 5.72 4.57
CA ASP A 295 14.89 4.32 4.49
C ASP A 295 15.91 3.48 3.70
N ALA A 296 16.21 3.88 2.46
CA ALA A 296 17.04 3.10 1.54
C ALA A 296 18.46 2.81 2.05
N TYR A 297 19.05 3.74 2.83
CA TYR A 297 20.43 3.60 3.31
C TYR A 297 20.57 3.37 4.82
N ILE A 298 19.51 3.54 5.63
CA ILE A 298 19.55 3.29 7.08
C ILE A 298 18.51 2.26 7.49
N ALA A 299 17.22 2.58 7.37
CA ALA A 299 16.16 1.76 7.96
C ALA A 299 16.06 0.37 7.31
N THR A 300 16.12 0.28 5.98
CA THR A 300 16.10 -1.02 5.29
C THR A 300 17.38 -1.83 5.52
N PRO A 301 18.60 -1.29 5.33
CA PRO A 301 19.82 -2.06 5.57
C PRO A 301 20.00 -2.52 7.02
N LEU A 302 19.83 -1.63 7.99
CA LEU A 302 20.03 -1.98 9.40
C LEU A 302 18.80 -2.68 10.00
N GLY A 303 17.61 -2.40 9.49
CA GLY A 303 16.36 -2.99 9.96
C GLY A 303 16.00 -4.28 9.26
N TYR A 304 15.63 -4.23 7.99
CA TYR A 304 15.13 -5.41 7.29
C TYR A 304 16.21 -6.45 6.97
N TYR A 305 17.39 -6.03 6.51
CA TYR A 305 18.45 -6.98 6.14
C TYR A 305 19.24 -7.49 7.34
N LEU A 306 19.65 -6.58 8.23
CA LEU A 306 20.50 -6.93 9.37
C LEU A 306 19.71 -7.22 10.66
N GLN A 307 18.42 -6.88 10.72
CA GLN A 307 17.58 -7.08 11.92
C GLN A 307 18.21 -6.50 13.20
N LEU A 308 18.98 -5.41 13.06
CA LEU A 308 19.57 -4.65 14.18
C LEU A 308 18.63 -3.52 14.61
N LEU A 309 17.85 -2.98 13.67
CA LEU A 309 16.80 -2.01 13.93
C LEU A 309 15.41 -2.60 13.69
N GLN A 310 14.42 -2.00 14.31
CA GLN A 310 13.02 -2.22 14.03
C GLN A 310 12.41 -0.89 13.56
N PRO A 311 12.22 -0.72 12.23
CA PRO A 311 11.43 0.39 11.68
C PRO A 311 10.02 0.41 12.26
N ILE A 312 9.51 1.62 12.49
CA ILE A 312 8.19 1.84 13.07
C ILE A 312 7.42 2.81 12.18
N TYR A 313 6.34 2.31 11.59
CA TYR A 313 5.33 3.17 10.97
C TYR A 313 4.08 3.14 11.83
N ILE A 314 3.52 4.32 12.10
CA ILE A 314 2.35 4.44 12.99
C ILE A 314 1.02 4.25 12.26
N TYR A 315 1.03 4.19 10.94
CA TYR A 315 -0.15 4.00 10.11
C TYR A 315 -0.22 2.57 9.57
N THR A 316 -1.45 2.10 9.33
CA THR A 316 -1.69 0.84 8.63
C THR A 316 -1.25 0.94 7.18
N TYR A 317 -0.74 -0.16 6.64
CA TYR A 317 -0.45 -0.27 5.21
C TYR A 317 -1.75 -0.31 4.40
N ASN A 318 -1.79 0.41 3.28
CA ASN A 318 -2.94 0.42 2.36
C ASN A 318 -2.49 -0.06 0.97
N ALA A 319 -2.81 -1.31 0.64
CA ALA A 319 -2.42 -1.88 -0.65
C ALA A 319 -3.10 -1.15 -1.83
N THR A 320 -4.34 -0.69 -1.66
CA THR A 320 -5.10 0.01 -2.71
C THR A 320 -4.37 1.26 -3.18
N THR A 321 -4.04 2.14 -2.24
CA THR A 321 -3.36 3.41 -2.52
C THR A 321 -1.97 3.16 -3.10
N HIS A 322 -1.20 2.27 -2.47
CA HIS A 322 0.17 2.03 -2.89
C HIS A 322 0.25 1.33 -4.27
N PHE A 323 -0.66 0.41 -4.59
CA PHE A 323 -0.72 -0.20 -5.93
C PHE A 323 -1.09 0.82 -7.01
N TYR A 324 -2.01 1.73 -6.69
CA TYR A 324 -2.34 2.85 -7.57
C TYR A 324 -1.13 3.74 -7.83
N GLU A 325 -0.40 4.15 -6.78
CA GLU A 325 0.81 4.96 -6.89
C GLU A 325 1.88 4.27 -7.75
N LEU A 326 2.11 2.97 -7.54
CA LEU A 326 3.06 2.18 -8.34
C LEU A 326 2.69 2.18 -9.82
N TYR A 327 1.41 2.02 -10.14
CA TYR A 327 0.95 2.07 -11.52
C TYR A 327 1.09 3.47 -12.13
N GLN A 328 0.65 4.52 -11.42
CA GLN A 328 0.75 5.89 -11.91
C GLN A 328 2.21 6.32 -12.11
N ALA A 329 3.12 5.88 -11.23
CA ALA A 329 4.55 6.12 -11.38
C ALA A 329 5.11 5.44 -12.64
N GLU A 330 4.76 4.18 -12.91
CA GLU A 330 5.19 3.49 -14.14
C GLU A 330 4.65 4.22 -15.39
N GLN A 331 3.39 4.65 -15.39
CA GLN A 331 2.79 5.40 -16.52
C GLN A 331 3.45 6.77 -16.73
N SER A 332 3.86 7.41 -15.65
CA SER A 332 4.46 8.75 -15.67
C SER A 332 5.99 8.72 -15.81
N ASN A 333 6.59 7.54 -16.03
CA ASN A 333 8.05 7.33 -16.03
C ASN A 333 8.75 7.83 -14.75
N VAL A 334 8.04 7.83 -13.62
CA VAL A 334 8.62 8.11 -12.32
C VAL A 334 9.29 6.83 -11.81
N PRO A 335 10.56 6.88 -11.37
CA PRO A 335 11.25 5.69 -10.90
C PRO A 335 10.52 5.02 -9.73
N LEU A 336 10.04 3.79 -9.92
CA LEU A 336 9.32 3.01 -8.89
C LEU A 336 10.09 2.86 -7.57
N ILE A 337 11.42 2.93 -7.63
CA ILE A 337 12.29 2.91 -6.44
C ILE A 337 11.86 3.93 -5.38
N LYS A 338 11.30 5.08 -5.78
CA LYS A 338 10.83 6.11 -4.85
C LYS A 338 9.62 5.67 -4.02
N LEU A 339 8.87 4.69 -4.49
CA LEU A 339 7.73 4.08 -3.79
C LEU A 339 8.11 2.79 -3.04
N TYR A 340 9.29 2.24 -3.32
CA TYR A 340 9.77 1.05 -2.60
C TYR A 340 10.33 1.38 -1.22
N PHE A 341 10.58 2.65 -0.93
CA PHE A 341 11.19 3.10 0.31
C PHE A 341 10.41 4.26 0.89
N ALA A 342 9.98 4.11 2.14
CA ALA A 342 9.21 5.09 2.88
C ALA A 342 9.90 5.29 4.23
N MET A 343 10.13 6.53 4.64
CA MET A 343 10.79 6.77 5.92
C MET A 343 9.88 6.32 7.07
N PRO A 344 10.35 5.48 8.00
CA PRO A 344 9.58 5.17 9.20
C PRO A 344 9.46 6.41 10.10
N ASN A 345 8.45 6.43 10.98
CA ASN A 345 8.31 7.48 11.98
C ASN A 345 9.43 7.43 13.03
N GLY A 346 9.88 6.21 13.36
CA GLY A 346 10.94 5.98 14.36
C GLY A 346 11.70 4.68 14.13
N LEU A 347 12.75 4.49 14.92
CA LEU A 347 13.62 3.31 14.90
C LEU A 347 13.89 2.85 16.33
N ASP A 348 13.54 1.61 16.64
CA ASP A 348 13.98 0.94 17.88
C ASP A 348 15.15 -0.02 17.59
N LEU A 349 16.01 -0.24 18.58
CA LEU A 349 17.00 -1.32 18.50
C LEU A 349 16.35 -2.66 18.82
N THR A 350 16.66 -3.67 18.01
CA THR A 350 16.39 -5.07 18.38
C THR A 350 17.40 -5.54 19.43
N VAL A 351 17.21 -6.74 19.97
CA VAL A 351 18.18 -7.37 20.87
C VAL A 351 19.57 -7.53 20.23
N LEU A 352 19.62 -7.77 18.91
CA LEU A 352 20.88 -7.83 18.16
C LEU A 352 21.48 -6.45 17.97
N GLY A 353 20.65 -5.43 17.71
CA GLY A 353 21.09 -4.04 17.63
C GLY A 353 21.71 -3.55 18.93
N GLU A 354 21.13 -3.88 20.07
CA GLU A 354 21.69 -3.56 21.38
C GLU A 354 23.09 -4.18 21.54
N ASP A 355 23.28 -5.45 21.20
CA ASP A 355 24.58 -6.12 21.31
C ASP A 355 25.62 -5.56 20.32
N VAL A 356 25.25 -5.36 19.06
CA VAL A 356 26.19 -5.00 17.99
C VAL A 356 26.47 -3.49 17.97
N ILE A 357 25.45 -2.65 18.09
CA ILE A 357 25.56 -1.18 17.93
C ILE A 357 25.90 -0.50 19.25
N LEU A 358 25.34 -0.97 20.37
CA LEU A 358 25.48 -0.33 21.68
C LEU A 358 26.33 -1.15 22.68
N ASP A 359 27.03 -2.18 22.21
CA ASP A 359 27.86 -3.03 23.06
C ASP A 359 27.09 -3.71 24.21
N GLY A 360 25.82 -4.04 23.97
CA GLY A 360 24.90 -4.63 24.95
C GLY A 360 24.18 -3.61 25.82
N ASN A 361 24.45 -2.31 25.65
CA ASN A 361 23.74 -1.26 26.38
C ASN A 361 22.34 -1.02 25.80
N LYS A 362 21.43 -0.55 26.66
CA LYS A 362 20.07 -0.20 26.27
C LYS A 362 20.04 1.19 25.60
N PRO A 363 19.16 1.42 24.60
CA PRO A 363 18.95 2.76 24.04
C PRO A 363 18.34 3.69 25.08
N LYS A 364 18.45 5.00 24.81
CA LYS A 364 17.93 6.05 25.69
C LYS A 364 16.41 6.03 25.75
N ASN A 365 15.77 5.86 24.59
CA ASN A 365 14.32 5.81 24.42
C ASN A 365 13.93 4.52 23.69
N ARG A 366 12.65 4.15 23.76
CA ARG A 366 12.04 3.09 22.96
C ARG A 366 10.60 3.45 22.63
N PHE A 367 10.23 3.36 21.37
CA PHE A 367 8.87 3.64 20.90
C PHE A 367 7.92 2.47 21.15
N GLN A 368 8.41 1.24 21.07
CA GLN A 368 7.62 0.01 21.17
C GLN A 368 7.69 -0.65 22.56
N ALA A 369 8.11 0.08 23.58
CA ALA A 369 8.10 -0.42 24.95
C ALA A 369 6.67 -0.46 25.50
N PHE A 370 6.13 -1.67 25.72
CA PHE A 370 4.86 -1.86 26.41
C PHE A 370 5.06 -1.90 27.92
N ASN A 371 4.21 -1.16 28.64
CA ASN A 371 4.22 -1.13 30.11
C ASN A 371 3.49 -2.32 30.73
N THR A 372 2.78 -3.11 29.92
CA THR A 372 1.94 -4.23 30.36
C THR A 372 2.20 -5.45 29.50
N LYS A 373 2.04 -6.64 30.10
CA LYS A 373 2.05 -7.89 29.35
C LYS A 373 0.88 -7.90 28.37
N ILE A 374 1.14 -8.31 27.13
CA ILE A 374 0.12 -8.43 26.09
C ILE A 374 -0.48 -9.84 26.16
N ASP A 375 -1.81 -9.91 26.08
CA ASP A 375 -2.51 -11.15 25.72
C ASP A 375 -2.57 -11.22 24.19
N TYR A 376 -1.82 -12.14 23.60
CA TYR A 376 -1.67 -12.20 22.14
C TYR A 376 -2.92 -12.72 21.43
N GLU A 377 -3.78 -13.48 22.12
CA GLU A 377 -5.05 -13.94 21.55
C GLU A 377 -6.04 -12.78 21.52
N GLN A 378 -6.22 -12.07 22.64
CA GLN A 378 -7.08 -10.88 22.68
C GLN A 378 -6.57 -9.78 21.73
N ALA A 379 -5.27 -9.50 21.74
CA ALA A 379 -4.71 -8.49 20.85
C ALA A 379 -4.94 -8.82 19.37
N LEU A 380 -4.88 -10.11 19.00
CA LEU A 380 -5.20 -10.55 17.65
C LEU A 380 -6.67 -10.31 17.31
N GLU A 381 -7.59 -10.64 18.22
CA GLU A 381 -9.02 -10.36 18.05
C GLU A 381 -9.26 -8.86 17.84
N ASP A 382 -8.70 -8.00 18.70
CA ASP A 382 -8.79 -6.54 18.59
C ASP A 382 -8.26 -6.03 17.24
N ILE A 383 -7.15 -6.59 16.75
CA ILE A 383 -6.59 -6.28 15.42
C ILE A 383 -7.57 -6.67 14.31
N TYR A 384 -8.16 -7.87 14.38
CA TYR A 384 -9.14 -8.31 13.39
C TYR A 384 -10.39 -7.43 13.41
N GLU A 385 -10.93 -7.13 14.59
CA GLU A 385 -12.08 -6.25 14.75
C GLU A 385 -11.78 -4.86 14.18
N TYR A 386 -10.63 -4.28 14.49
CA TYR A 386 -10.20 -2.99 13.94
C TYR A 386 -10.08 -3.05 12.42
N GLN A 387 -9.42 -4.07 11.85
CA GLN A 387 -9.23 -4.15 10.41
C GLN A 387 -10.54 -4.47 9.68
N VAL A 388 -11.43 -5.26 10.27
CA VAL A 388 -12.77 -5.47 9.72
C VAL A 388 -13.55 -4.16 9.79
N ALA A 389 -13.67 -3.50 10.94
CA ALA A 389 -14.37 -2.22 11.05
C ALA A 389 -13.83 -1.15 10.09
N ASN A 390 -12.50 -1.03 9.94
CA ASN A 390 -11.89 -0.05 9.03
C ASN A 390 -11.88 -0.48 7.56
N THR A 391 -12.06 -1.77 7.24
CA THR A 391 -12.40 -2.15 5.85
C THR A 391 -13.77 -1.64 5.44
N TRP A 392 -14.62 -1.19 6.38
CA TRP A 392 -15.88 -0.52 6.09
C TRP A 392 -15.65 0.99 5.93
N ASP A 393 -14.77 1.59 6.75
CA ASP A 393 -14.37 3.00 6.61
C ASP A 393 -13.57 3.32 5.33
N ARG A 394 -12.81 2.37 4.77
CA ARG A 394 -12.13 2.54 3.47
C ARG A 394 -13.08 2.64 2.26
N TRP A 395 -14.39 2.39 2.43
CA TRP A 395 -15.44 2.71 1.44
C TRP A 395 -15.96 4.15 1.59
N TYR A 396 -15.65 4.82 2.70
CA TYR A 396 -16.16 6.13 3.11
C TYR A 396 -15.16 7.28 2.98
N ASP A 397 -13.96 7.07 2.42
CA ASP A 397 -13.09 8.15 1.96
C ASP A 397 -13.68 8.80 0.69
N VAL A 398 -14.83 9.44 0.89
CA VAL A 398 -15.48 10.38 -0.02
C VAL A 398 -14.75 11.70 0.19
N LEU A 399 -14.20 12.25 -0.89
CA LEU A 399 -13.79 13.65 -0.96
C LEU A 399 -14.87 14.51 -0.31
N ASP A 400 -14.50 15.40 0.61
CA ASP A 400 -15.41 16.37 1.24
C ASP A 400 -16.09 17.23 0.16
N GLU A 401 -17.17 16.72 -0.44
CA GLU A 401 -18.15 17.54 -1.13
C GLU A 401 -18.89 18.36 -0.07
N PRO A 402 -19.22 19.63 -0.37
CA PRO A 402 -19.69 20.59 0.60
C PRO A 402 -20.82 20.04 1.47
N GLN A 403 -20.79 20.34 2.77
CA GLN A 403 -21.83 19.96 3.73
C GLN A 403 -23.21 20.42 3.24
N ILE A 404 -23.93 19.55 2.53
CA ILE A 404 -25.37 19.68 2.34
C ILE A 404 -26.00 19.27 3.66
N ASP A 405 -26.72 20.20 4.28
CA ASP A 405 -27.57 19.94 5.44
C ASP A 405 -28.68 18.95 5.02
N ILE A 406 -28.45 17.65 5.19
CA ILE A 406 -29.38 16.58 4.80
C ILE A 406 -30.70 16.72 5.58
N ALA A 407 -30.64 17.12 6.85
CA ALA A 407 -31.82 17.42 7.65
C ALA A 407 -32.61 18.59 7.05
N GLY A 408 -31.91 19.67 6.68
CA GLY A 408 -32.48 20.86 6.09
C GLY A 408 -32.96 20.73 4.64
N THR A 409 -32.41 19.78 3.88
CA THR A 409 -32.68 19.61 2.43
C THR A 409 -33.63 18.43 2.16
N TYR A 410 -33.56 17.37 2.98
CA TYR A 410 -34.34 16.14 2.81
C TYR A 410 -35.53 16.02 3.76
N PHE A 411 -35.38 16.48 5.02
CA PHE A 411 -36.38 16.32 6.08
C PHE A 411 -37.21 17.57 6.36
N ASN A 412 -36.87 18.74 5.79
CA ASN A 412 -37.69 19.97 5.86
C ASN A 412 -38.94 19.98 4.95
N GLY A 413 -39.49 18.81 4.61
CA GLY A 413 -40.89 18.71 4.20
C GLY A 413 -41.25 19.19 2.79
N LYS A 414 -40.32 19.21 1.82
CA LYS A 414 -40.75 19.20 0.41
C LYS A 414 -41.27 17.80 0.09
N PRO A 415 -42.57 17.63 -0.20
CA PRO A 415 -43.10 16.32 -0.56
C PRO A 415 -42.45 15.86 -1.87
N ALA A 416 -42.25 14.54 -2.01
CA ALA A 416 -41.86 13.94 -3.28
C ALA A 416 -42.81 14.44 -4.40
N ARG A 417 -42.25 14.76 -5.56
CA ARG A 417 -43.02 15.30 -6.68
C ARG A 417 -44.14 14.33 -7.04
N ARG A 418 -45.39 14.79 -6.96
CA ARG A 418 -46.54 14.04 -7.47
C ARG A 418 -46.49 14.02 -8.99
N VAL A 419 -46.03 12.92 -9.55
CA VAL A 419 -46.06 12.65 -10.99
C VAL A 419 -47.34 11.89 -11.35
N ASN A 420 -47.89 12.16 -12.54
CA ASN A 420 -49.13 11.50 -12.97
C ASN A 420 -48.87 10.15 -13.65
N SER A 421 -47.61 9.84 -13.96
CA SER A 421 -47.21 8.60 -14.61
C SER A 421 -45.73 8.27 -14.38
N LYS A 422 -45.38 6.98 -14.39
CA LYS A 422 -44.00 6.50 -14.19
C LYS A 422 -42.98 7.03 -15.22
N LYS A 423 -43.43 7.41 -16.43
CA LYS A 423 -42.58 8.02 -17.45
C LYS A 423 -42.08 9.42 -17.08
N GLU A 424 -42.77 10.12 -16.17
CA GLU A 424 -42.41 11.46 -15.71
C GLU A 424 -41.35 11.42 -14.60
N LEU A 425 -41.00 10.23 -14.10
CA LEU A 425 -39.90 10.02 -13.15
C LEU A 425 -38.53 10.19 -13.81
N ASN A 426 -38.46 10.05 -15.14
CA ASN A 426 -37.23 10.15 -15.90
C ASN A 426 -37.03 11.55 -16.51
N ILE A 427 -35.79 11.86 -16.91
CA ILE A 427 -35.47 13.07 -17.68
C ILE A 427 -36.17 13.06 -19.05
N ALA A 428 -36.47 14.24 -19.57
CA ALA A 428 -37.07 14.38 -20.90
C ALA A 428 -36.04 14.07 -22.00
N ALA A 429 -36.43 13.23 -22.96
CA ALA A 429 -35.61 12.94 -24.14
C ALA A 429 -35.54 14.14 -25.09
N SER A 430 -34.37 14.38 -25.65
CA SER A 430 -34.09 15.36 -26.70
C SER A 430 -34.33 14.78 -28.10
N GLU A 431 -34.35 15.66 -29.11
CA GLU A 431 -34.49 15.24 -30.50
C GLU A 431 -33.25 14.43 -30.93
N GLY A 432 -33.46 13.15 -31.30
CA GLY A 432 -32.39 12.23 -31.70
C GLY A 432 -32.05 11.15 -30.65
N ASP A 433 -32.59 11.24 -29.43
CA ASP A 433 -32.33 10.27 -28.36
C ASP A 433 -32.96 8.89 -28.65
N GLU A 434 -32.18 7.83 -28.40
CA GLU A 434 -32.69 6.45 -28.47
C GLU A 434 -33.39 6.08 -27.14
N VAL A 435 -34.73 6.15 -27.15
CA VAL A 435 -35.56 5.85 -25.98
C VAL A 435 -36.05 4.41 -25.98
N VAL A 436 -35.76 3.68 -24.90
CA VAL A 436 -36.09 2.25 -24.77
C VAL A 436 -37.34 2.04 -23.89
N THR A 437 -38.31 1.27 -24.38
CA THR A 437 -39.56 0.92 -23.67
C THR A 437 -39.92 -0.57 -23.72
N ASN A 438 -39.03 -1.40 -24.25
CA ASN A 438 -39.34 -2.80 -24.53
C ASN A 438 -39.26 -3.65 -23.25
N ARG A 439 -40.37 -4.28 -22.84
CA ARG A 439 -40.41 -5.16 -21.67
C ARG A 439 -39.62 -6.47 -21.85
N ASN A 440 -39.50 -6.98 -23.07
CA ASN A 440 -38.98 -8.33 -23.39
C ASN A 440 -37.52 -8.30 -23.85
N ARG A 441 -36.71 -7.45 -23.23
CA ARG A 441 -35.27 -7.29 -23.51
C ARG A 441 -34.47 -7.30 -22.21
N ALA A 442 -33.20 -7.64 -22.32
CA ALA A 442 -32.22 -7.42 -21.26
C ALA A 442 -31.70 -5.98 -21.36
N TYR A 443 -31.83 -5.21 -20.29
CA TYR A 443 -31.32 -3.85 -20.13
C TYR A 443 -29.94 -3.97 -19.53
N ILE A 444 -28.97 -3.37 -20.20
CA ILE A 444 -27.55 -3.45 -19.83
C ILE A 444 -27.18 -2.17 -19.11
N PHE A 445 -26.65 -2.30 -17.89
CA PHE A 445 -26.20 -1.18 -17.08
C PHE A 445 -24.74 -1.37 -16.71
N LYS A 446 -23.98 -0.28 -16.81
CA LYS A 446 -22.68 -0.17 -16.17
C LYS A 446 -22.90 0.58 -14.85
N ILE A 447 -22.56 -0.06 -13.75
CA ILE A 447 -22.75 0.48 -12.41
C ILE A 447 -21.38 0.68 -11.79
N LYS A 448 -21.11 1.91 -11.34
CA LYS A 448 -19.81 2.34 -10.86
C LYS A 448 -19.98 2.97 -9.48
N ASN A 449 -19.21 2.50 -8.50
CA ASN A 449 -19.13 3.19 -7.22
C ASN A 449 -18.36 4.51 -7.42
N THR A 450 -18.92 5.63 -6.97
CA THR A 450 -18.38 6.97 -7.20
C THR A 450 -17.07 7.22 -6.44
N ALA A 451 -16.94 6.69 -5.21
CA ALA A 451 -15.72 6.75 -4.40
C ALA A 451 -14.60 5.88 -4.99
N HIS A 452 -14.96 4.79 -5.68
CA HIS A 452 -14.01 3.91 -6.34
C HIS A 452 -14.15 3.96 -7.86
N LYS A 453 -13.63 5.06 -8.46
CA LYS A 453 -13.82 5.39 -9.88
C LYS A 453 -13.40 4.27 -10.88
N ARG A 454 -12.63 3.27 -10.44
CA ARG A 454 -12.16 2.12 -11.25
C ARG A 454 -12.97 0.83 -11.07
N LYS A 455 -13.84 0.72 -10.05
CA LYS A 455 -14.68 -0.46 -9.79
C LYS A 455 -16.07 -0.28 -10.40
N PHE A 456 -16.32 -0.97 -11.51
CA PHE A 456 -17.65 -1.07 -12.10
C PHE A 456 -18.05 -2.52 -12.37
N ILE A 457 -19.34 -2.80 -12.28
CA ILE A 457 -19.95 -4.03 -12.77
C ILE A 457 -20.80 -3.71 -14.00
N THR A 458 -20.88 -4.64 -14.92
CA THR A 458 -21.89 -4.59 -15.98
C THR A 458 -22.96 -5.62 -15.66
N VAL A 459 -24.22 -5.18 -15.53
CA VAL A 459 -25.35 -6.05 -15.19
C VAL A 459 -26.37 -6.04 -16.31
N ALA A 460 -26.94 -7.20 -16.59
CA ALA A 460 -28.12 -7.35 -17.42
C ALA A 460 -29.34 -7.64 -16.54
N LEU A 461 -30.38 -6.81 -16.63
CA LEU A 461 -31.69 -7.01 -16.00
C LEU A 461 -32.78 -7.15 -17.06
N LYS A 462 -33.80 -7.97 -16.84
CA LYS A 462 -34.99 -7.98 -17.71
C LYS A 462 -35.71 -6.63 -17.60
N GLY A 463 -36.23 -6.11 -18.70
CA GLY A 463 -37.01 -4.87 -18.68
C GLY A 463 -38.18 -4.89 -17.69
N SER A 464 -38.75 -6.08 -17.43
CA SER A 464 -39.81 -6.29 -16.45
C SER A 464 -39.38 -6.29 -14.97
N GLN A 465 -38.08 -6.26 -14.67
CA GLN A 465 -37.55 -6.15 -13.31
C GLN A 465 -37.66 -4.72 -12.79
N THR A 466 -37.61 -4.60 -11.47
CA THR A 466 -37.82 -3.34 -10.75
C THR A 466 -36.50 -2.66 -10.41
N MET A 467 -36.57 -1.38 -10.04
CA MET A 467 -35.39 -0.64 -9.54
C MET A 467 -34.86 -1.24 -8.23
N SER A 468 -35.74 -1.79 -7.37
CA SER A 468 -35.31 -2.50 -6.15
C SER A 468 -34.45 -3.72 -6.50
N GLN A 469 -34.83 -4.48 -7.53
CA GLN A 469 -34.03 -5.64 -7.97
C GLN A 469 -32.68 -5.24 -8.57
N MET A 470 -32.55 -4.02 -9.09
CA MET A 470 -31.25 -3.45 -9.45
C MET A 470 -30.44 -3.14 -8.19
N CYS A 471 -31.06 -2.53 -7.18
CA CYS A 471 -30.43 -2.29 -5.88
C CYS A 471 -29.93 -3.60 -5.24
N ASP A 472 -30.73 -4.67 -5.28
CA ASP A 472 -30.34 -5.98 -4.75
C ASP A 472 -29.04 -6.50 -5.37
N VAL A 473 -28.90 -6.38 -6.70
CA VAL A 473 -27.66 -6.76 -7.38
C VAL A 473 -26.47 -5.92 -6.94
N ILE A 474 -26.68 -4.61 -6.75
CA ILE A 474 -25.64 -3.71 -6.28
C ILE A 474 -25.22 -4.10 -4.85
N MET A 475 -26.18 -4.32 -3.97
CA MET A 475 -25.94 -4.75 -2.58
C MET A 475 -25.13 -6.05 -2.53
N GLU A 476 -25.54 -7.07 -3.29
CA GLU A 476 -24.84 -8.36 -3.33
C GLU A 476 -23.41 -8.25 -3.88
N ASN A 477 -23.19 -7.48 -4.95
CA ASN A 477 -21.89 -7.39 -5.61
C ASN A 477 -20.90 -6.48 -4.88
N TYR A 478 -21.40 -5.44 -4.22
CA TYR A 478 -20.58 -4.52 -3.43
C TYR A 478 -20.60 -4.85 -1.92
N LYS A 479 -21.22 -5.96 -1.52
CA LYS A 479 -21.28 -6.47 -0.13
C LYS A 479 -21.87 -5.44 0.86
N LEU A 480 -22.96 -4.79 0.49
CA LEU A 480 -23.66 -3.80 1.32
C LEU A 480 -24.64 -4.47 2.30
N GLU A 481 -24.94 -3.82 3.43
CA GLU A 481 -25.93 -4.29 4.42
C GLU A 481 -27.36 -4.05 3.95
N HIS A 482 -28.24 -5.05 3.98
CA HIS A 482 -29.61 -4.96 3.43
C HIS A 482 -30.62 -4.06 4.19
N GLU A 483 -30.23 -3.42 5.30
CA GLU A 483 -31.16 -2.68 6.17
C GLU A 483 -31.16 -1.15 5.95
N ASP A 484 -30.32 -0.65 5.06
CA ASP A 484 -30.18 0.78 4.82
C ASP A 484 -31.20 1.36 3.82
N LEU A 485 -31.60 2.60 4.05
CA LEU A 485 -32.45 3.36 3.13
C LEU A 485 -31.66 3.79 1.88
N TYR A 486 -32.33 3.83 0.73
CA TYR A 486 -31.72 4.23 -0.54
C TYR A 486 -32.71 5.00 -1.43
N SER A 487 -32.21 5.68 -2.46
CA SER A 487 -33.01 6.31 -3.53
C SER A 487 -32.24 6.45 -4.83
N PHE A 488 -32.95 6.34 -5.95
CA PHE A 488 -32.40 6.62 -7.28
C PHE A 488 -32.76 8.04 -7.73
N PHE A 489 -31.85 8.72 -8.42
CA PHE A 489 -32.04 10.07 -8.96
C PHE A 489 -31.79 10.07 -10.46
N MET A 490 -32.87 10.14 -11.24
CA MET A 490 -32.86 9.89 -12.68
C MET A 490 -32.11 10.97 -13.50
N ASN A 491 -31.81 12.12 -12.90
CA ASN A 491 -31.06 13.21 -13.51
C ASN A 491 -29.57 13.25 -13.11
N ASN A 492 -29.09 12.20 -12.44
CA ASN A 492 -27.72 12.09 -11.93
C ASN A 492 -27.32 13.18 -10.92
N LYS A 493 -28.30 13.78 -10.22
CA LYS A 493 -28.06 14.75 -9.14
C LYS A 493 -28.60 14.20 -7.83
N SER A 494 -27.74 14.04 -6.84
CA SER A 494 -28.15 13.59 -5.52
C SER A 494 -29.17 14.56 -4.92
N PHE A 495 -30.13 13.99 -4.19
CA PHE A 495 -31.13 14.72 -3.42
C PHE A 495 -32.14 15.58 -4.23
N ASP A 496 -32.23 15.40 -5.55
CA ASP A 496 -33.24 16.06 -6.38
C ASP A 496 -34.59 15.31 -6.36
N ARG A 497 -35.48 15.74 -5.46
CA ARG A 497 -36.83 15.16 -5.26
C ARG A 497 -37.71 15.15 -6.52
N ASP A 498 -37.42 15.95 -7.54
CA ASP A 498 -38.21 15.98 -8.78
C ASP A 498 -37.93 14.80 -9.72
N TYR A 499 -36.81 14.10 -9.48
CA TYR A 499 -36.33 12.94 -10.25
C TYR A 499 -36.01 11.74 -9.37
N GLU A 500 -36.49 11.76 -8.12
CA GLU A 500 -36.26 10.70 -7.14
C GLU A 500 -37.20 9.50 -7.35
N ILE A 501 -36.65 8.30 -7.26
CA ILE A 501 -37.39 7.04 -7.07
C ILE A 501 -36.93 6.45 -5.73
N PRO A 502 -37.73 6.60 -4.66
CA PRO A 502 -37.31 6.22 -3.32
C PRO A 502 -37.43 4.72 -3.07
N CYS A 503 -36.74 4.24 -2.03
CA CYS A 503 -36.88 2.86 -1.53
C CYS A 503 -38.33 2.56 -1.06
N PRO A 504 -38.69 1.27 -0.90
CA PRO A 504 -40.05 0.86 -0.52
C PRO A 504 -40.53 1.35 0.86
N ALA A 505 -39.62 1.81 1.71
CA ALA A 505 -39.96 2.33 3.03
C ALA A 505 -40.52 3.77 3.01
N GLU A 506 -40.46 4.47 1.87
CA GLU A 506 -41.02 5.82 1.74
C GLU A 506 -42.55 5.78 1.66
N ILE A 507 -43.21 6.40 2.64
CA ILE A 507 -44.66 6.33 2.82
C ILE A 507 -45.38 7.39 1.96
N ASN A 508 -44.67 8.43 1.51
CA ASN A 508 -45.27 9.56 0.80
C ASN A 508 -45.11 9.52 -0.73
N SER A 509 -44.68 8.39 -1.30
CA SER A 509 -44.53 8.22 -2.75
C SER A 509 -45.42 7.10 -3.28
N ASP A 510 -46.17 7.37 -4.35
CA ASP A 510 -46.95 6.36 -5.08
C ASP A 510 -46.06 5.49 -6.00
N PHE A 511 -44.81 5.89 -6.22
CA PHE A 511 -43.86 5.24 -7.12
C PHE A 511 -42.53 4.97 -6.41
N THR A 512 -42.46 3.82 -5.73
CA THR A 512 -41.26 3.31 -5.06
C THR A 512 -40.48 2.33 -5.93
N ALA A 513 -39.23 2.09 -5.57
CA ALA A 513 -38.28 1.28 -6.35
C ALA A 513 -38.74 -0.18 -6.58
N ASP A 514 -39.56 -0.75 -5.69
CA ASP A 514 -40.16 -2.10 -5.84
C ASP A 514 -41.35 -2.15 -6.81
N ILE A 515 -41.93 -1.00 -7.16
CA ILE A 515 -43.09 -0.90 -8.06
C ILE A 515 -42.67 -0.49 -9.47
N VAL A 516 -41.65 0.36 -9.59
CA VAL A 516 -41.19 0.93 -10.86
C VAL A 516 -40.35 -0.08 -11.63
N LYS A 517 -40.81 -0.46 -12.83
CA LYS A 517 -40.10 -1.38 -13.73
C LYS A 517 -39.27 -0.63 -14.76
N LEU A 518 -38.15 -1.21 -15.17
CA LEU A 518 -37.19 -0.57 -16.07
C LEU A 518 -37.81 -0.14 -17.41
N TYR A 519 -38.69 -0.97 -18.00
CA TYR A 519 -39.35 -0.64 -19.27
C TYR A 519 -40.33 0.54 -19.20
N GLU A 520 -40.77 0.92 -18.00
CA GLU A 520 -41.71 2.03 -17.77
C GLU A 520 -41.00 3.39 -17.69
N LEU A 521 -39.68 3.38 -17.43
CA LEU A 521 -38.86 4.58 -17.22
C LEU A 521 -38.46 5.30 -18.50
N ARG A 522 -38.64 4.67 -19.68
CA ARG A 522 -38.24 5.26 -20.97
C ARG A 522 -36.77 5.71 -20.96
N LEU A 523 -35.87 4.83 -20.54
CA LEU A 523 -34.44 5.13 -20.43
C LEU A 523 -33.84 5.48 -21.79
N ILE A 524 -32.94 6.45 -21.81
CA ILE A 524 -32.21 6.91 -23.00
C ILE A 524 -30.86 6.20 -23.04
N VAL A 525 -30.46 5.63 -24.18
CA VAL A 525 -29.14 4.99 -24.31
C VAL A 525 -28.03 6.02 -24.01
N GLY A 526 -27.10 5.66 -23.12
CA GLY A 526 -26.05 6.53 -22.58
C GLY A 526 -26.48 7.39 -21.39
N GLN A 527 -27.75 7.32 -20.97
CA GLN A 527 -28.24 8.05 -19.80
C GLN A 527 -27.52 7.58 -18.54
N ARG A 528 -27.14 8.55 -17.70
CA ARG A 528 -26.65 8.32 -16.35
C ARG A 528 -27.67 8.73 -15.31
N PHE A 529 -27.75 7.97 -14.24
CA PHE A 529 -28.54 8.28 -13.06
C PHE A 529 -27.82 7.76 -11.81
N LEU A 530 -28.16 8.34 -10.66
CA LEU A 530 -27.44 8.09 -9.42
C LEU A 530 -28.26 7.19 -8.51
N LEU A 531 -27.62 6.24 -7.82
CA LEU A 531 -28.16 5.62 -6.61
C LEU A 531 -27.43 6.21 -5.41
N VAL A 532 -28.18 6.73 -4.44
CA VAL A 532 -27.68 7.04 -3.09
C VAL A 532 -28.17 5.92 -2.18
N TYR A 533 -27.24 5.21 -1.57
CA TYR A 533 -27.44 4.10 -0.67
C TYR A 533 -26.88 4.47 0.71
N ASN A 534 -27.64 4.20 1.77
CA ASN A 534 -27.35 4.66 3.12
C ASN A 534 -27.15 6.19 3.18
N PHE A 535 -28.22 6.92 3.46
CA PHE A 535 -28.19 8.39 3.49
C PHE A 535 -27.22 8.99 4.50
N ASP A 536 -26.96 8.30 5.61
CA ASP A 536 -26.02 8.75 6.64
C ASP A 536 -24.58 8.60 6.14
N LYS A 537 -24.28 7.51 5.44
CA LYS A 537 -22.95 7.18 4.92
C LYS A 537 -22.69 7.65 3.49
N LYS A 538 -23.70 8.18 2.79
CA LYS A 538 -23.65 8.73 1.42
C LYS A 538 -22.98 7.80 0.39
N ILE A 539 -23.22 6.49 0.45
CA ILE A 539 -22.66 5.57 -0.54
C ILE A 539 -23.35 5.84 -1.88
N THR A 540 -22.59 6.19 -2.92
CA THR A 540 -23.18 6.54 -4.20
C THR A 540 -22.68 5.68 -5.36
N PHE A 541 -23.59 5.39 -6.29
CA PHE A 541 -23.31 4.65 -7.50
C PHE A 541 -23.81 5.42 -8.71
N GLU A 542 -22.92 5.69 -9.66
CA GLU A 542 -23.28 6.17 -10.99
C GLU A 542 -23.71 4.96 -11.83
N ILE A 543 -24.91 5.03 -12.40
CA ILE A 543 -25.51 3.97 -13.20
C ILE A 543 -25.71 4.49 -14.61
N GLU A 544 -25.01 3.90 -15.58
CA GLU A 544 -25.09 4.24 -16.99
C GLU A 544 -25.87 3.16 -17.74
N PHE A 545 -26.93 3.54 -18.44
CA PHE A 545 -27.72 2.64 -19.27
C PHE A 545 -27.09 2.49 -20.65
N LEU A 546 -26.54 1.31 -20.95
CA LEU A 546 -25.81 1.04 -22.21
C LEU A 546 -26.71 0.60 -23.36
N GLY A 547 -27.98 0.30 -23.10
CA GLY A 547 -28.95 -0.14 -24.10
C GLY A 547 -29.53 -1.52 -23.82
N VAL A 548 -29.99 -2.22 -24.87
CA VAL A 548 -30.73 -3.48 -24.74
C VAL A 548 -30.22 -4.61 -25.64
N GLU A 549 -30.29 -5.83 -25.10
CA GLU A 549 -30.00 -7.08 -25.82
C GLU A 549 -31.21 -8.03 -25.84
N PRO A 550 -31.28 -8.97 -26.80
CA PRO A 550 -32.26 -10.05 -26.75
C PRO A 550 -32.12 -10.89 -25.47
N LEU A 551 -33.24 -11.30 -24.87
CA LEU A 551 -33.21 -12.25 -23.77
C LEU A 551 -32.68 -13.60 -24.26
N GLN A 552 -31.63 -14.10 -23.60
CA GLN A 552 -31.03 -15.40 -23.89
C GLN A 552 -31.89 -16.53 -23.29
N LYS A 553 -32.16 -17.56 -24.11
CA LYS A 553 -33.03 -18.69 -23.72
C LYS A 553 -32.30 -19.58 -22.70
N GLY A 554 -32.90 -19.76 -21.52
CA GLY A 554 -32.37 -20.62 -20.46
C GLY A 554 -31.49 -19.91 -19.43
N GLU A 555 -31.26 -18.60 -19.59
CA GLU A 555 -30.47 -17.78 -18.66
C GLU A 555 -31.35 -17.15 -17.56
N GLU A 556 -30.81 -17.09 -16.34
CA GLU A 556 -31.40 -16.36 -15.22
C GLU A 556 -30.98 -14.88 -15.23
N TYR A 557 -31.87 -14.01 -14.73
CA TYR A 557 -31.64 -12.57 -14.64
C TYR A 557 -32.11 -12.12 -13.25
N PRO A 558 -31.40 -11.20 -12.58
CA PRO A 558 -30.29 -10.41 -13.09
C PRO A 558 -28.99 -11.22 -13.24
N ARG A 559 -28.10 -10.81 -14.15
CA ARG A 559 -26.79 -11.47 -14.32
C ARG A 559 -25.68 -10.45 -14.54
N ILE A 560 -24.49 -10.77 -14.04
CA ILE A 560 -23.28 -10.01 -14.37
C ILE A 560 -22.83 -10.38 -15.78
N VAL A 561 -22.68 -9.36 -16.62
CA VAL A 561 -22.10 -9.47 -17.95
C VAL A 561 -20.60 -9.32 -17.76
N ALA A 562 -19.83 -10.37 -17.98
CA ALA A 562 -18.37 -10.28 -17.99
C ALA A 562 -17.98 -9.17 -18.97
N SER A 563 -17.16 -8.21 -18.50
CA SER A 563 -16.66 -7.09 -19.29
C SER A 563 -16.21 -7.63 -20.65
N GLN A 564 -16.93 -7.29 -21.72
CA GLN A 564 -16.40 -7.54 -23.04
C GLN A 564 -15.11 -6.74 -23.15
N LYS A 565 -14.06 -7.46 -23.53
CA LYS A 565 -12.65 -7.03 -23.55
C LYS A 565 -12.42 -5.66 -24.15
#